data_AF-A0A4Q8QIP2-F1
#
_entry.id   AF-A0A4Q8QIP2-F1
#
_cell.length_a   1.000
_cell.length_b   1.000
_cell.length_c   1.000
_cell.angle_alpha   90.00
_cell.angle_beta   90.00
_cell.angle_gamma   90.00
#
_symmetry.space_group_name_H-M   'P 1'
#
loop_
_entity.id
_entity.type
_entity.pdbx_description
1 polymer ?
#
loop_
_entity_poly.entity_id
_entity_poly.type
_entity_poly.pdbx_seq_one_letter_code
_entity_poly.pdbx_strand_id
1 'polypeptide(L)' 'MEGASTLPSSYQIPDPLPWAAIGGPLAAAEDSLARLDERLAKSPIRDGWIARTHFTDAAACLWLEGELVHLEDL' A
#
# COMPACT_ATOMS: atom_id res chain seq x y z
N MET A 1 -19.69 -31.50 -4.40
CA MET A 1 -18.74 -31.33 -5.52
C MET A 1 -19.20 -30.04 -6.18
N GLU A 2 -18.70 -28.87 -5.83
CA GLU A 2 -17.29 -28.47 -5.78
C GLU A 2 -17.13 -27.22 -4.90
N GLY A 3 -15.95 -27.11 -4.29
CA GLY A 3 -15.33 -25.98 -3.60
C GLY A 3 -16.16 -24.74 -3.25
N ALA A 4 -16.64 -24.67 -2.00
CA ALA A 4 -16.68 -23.37 -1.32
C ALA A 4 -15.21 -22.92 -1.17
N SER A 5 -14.79 -21.94 -1.96
CA SER A 5 -13.46 -21.35 -1.88
C SER A 5 -13.25 -20.80 -0.46
N THR A 6 -12.53 -21.55 0.37
CA THR A 6 -12.06 -21.08 1.67
C THR A 6 -10.98 -20.05 1.38
N LEU A 7 -11.36 -18.77 1.33
CA LEU A 7 -10.39 -17.69 1.35
C LEU A 7 -9.44 -17.94 2.53
N PRO A 8 -8.11 -17.94 2.32
CA PRO A 8 -7.17 -18.20 3.39
C PRO A 8 -7.42 -17.20 4.52
N SER A 9 -7.56 -17.76 5.72
CA SER A 9 -7.79 -17.09 6.99
C SER A 9 -7.30 -15.64 6.99
N SER A 10 -8.27 -14.73 7.01
CA SER A 10 -8.19 -13.33 7.41
C SER A 10 -6.94 -13.03 8.23
N TYR A 11 -6.16 -12.02 7.78
CA TYR A 11 -5.04 -11.41 8.50
C TYR A 11 -5.22 -11.53 10.01
N GLN A 12 -4.45 -12.41 10.67
CA GLN A 12 -4.52 -12.57 12.12
C GLN A 12 -3.89 -11.34 12.77
N ILE A 13 -4.73 -10.44 13.28
CA ILE A 13 -4.28 -9.24 14.00
C ILE A 13 -3.99 -9.67 15.45
N PRO A 14 -2.76 -9.48 15.96
CA PRO A 14 -2.44 -9.79 17.35
C PRO A 14 -3.28 -8.94 18.31
N ASP A 15 -3.82 -9.58 19.35
CA ASP A 15 -4.51 -8.93 20.46
C ASP A 15 -3.89 -9.38 21.80
N PRO A 16 -3.20 -8.49 22.54
CA PRO A 16 -3.01 -7.07 22.26
C PRO A 16 -2.02 -6.84 21.11
N LEU A 17 -2.19 -5.70 20.42
CA LEU A 17 -1.23 -5.26 19.41
C LEU A 17 0.16 -5.03 20.02
N PRO A 18 1.24 -5.36 19.30
CA PRO A 18 2.62 -5.20 19.79
C PRO A 18 3.07 -3.73 19.71
N TRP A 19 2.42 -2.84 20.46
CA TRP A 19 2.59 -1.39 20.40
C TRP A 19 4.04 -0.91 20.54
N ALA A 20 4.83 -1.54 21.41
CA ALA A 20 6.23 -1.19 21.57
C ALA A 20 7.05 -1.40 20.27
N ALA A 21 6.67 -2.38 19.45
CA ALA A 21 7.34 -2.66 18.18
C ALA A 21 6.82 -1.79 17.04
N ILE A 22 5.52 -1.45 17.01
CA ILE A 22 4.90 -0.75 15.87
C ILE A 22 4.69 0.74 16.08
N GLY A 23 4.64 1.25 17.31
CA GLY A 23 4.26 2.63 17.60
C GLY A 23 5.21 3.65 16.98
N GLY A 24 6.52 3.44 17.16
CA GLY A 24 7.55 4.29 16.56
C GLY A 24 7.51 4.26 15.02
N PRO A 25 7.58 3.06 14.39
CA PRO A 25 7.47 2.93 12.93
C PRO A 25 6.18 3.52 12.35
N LEU A 26 5.04 3.32 13.03
CA LEU A 26 3.74 3.85 12.58
C LEU A 26 3.74 5.38 12.59
N ALA A 27 4.22 6.01 13.66
CA ALA A 27 4.31 7.47 13.75
C ALA A 27 5.25 8.05 12.67
N ALA A 28 6.38 7.39 12.40
CA ALA A 28 7.29 7.82 11.35
C ALA A 28 6.68 7.70 9.93
N ALA A 29 5.91 6.64 9.69
CA ALA A 29 5.20 6.45 8.43
C ALA A 29 4.08 7.49 8.24
N GLU A 30 3.30 7.75 9.28
CA GLU A 30 2.24 8.77 9.29
C GLU A 30 2.79 10.18 9.03
N ASP A 31 3.83 10.58 9.76
CA ASP A 31 4.51 11.87 9.55
C ASP A 31 5.10 12.00 8.14
N SER A 32 5.66 10.93 7.58
CA SER A 32 6.18 10.91 6.20
C SER A 32 5.05 11.12 5.18
N LEU A 33 3.89 10.50 5.38
CA LEU A 33 2.73 10.64 4.52
C LEU A 33 2.14 12.05 4.60
N ALA A 34 2.01 12.62 5.80
CA ALA A 34 1.52 13.99 5.99
C ALA A 34 2.43 15.01 5.29
N ARG A 35 3.76 14.85 5.38
CA ARG A 35 4.72 15.71 4.65
C ARG A 35 4.61 15.56 3.14
N LEU A 36 4.37 14.35 2.64
CA LEU A 36 4.16 14.11 1.21
C LEU A 36 2.90 14.83 0.73
N ASP A 37 1.80 14.73 1.47
CA ASP A 37 0.54 15.38 1.13
C ASP A 37 0.70 16.91 1.05
N GLU A 38 1.30 17.53 2.08
CA GLU A 38 1.57 18.97 2.10
C GLU A 38 2.46 19.42 0.93
N ARG A 39 3.47 18.61 0.56
CA ARG A 39 4.33 18.89 -0.59
C ARG A 39 3.58 18.78 -1.91
N LEU A 40 2.73 17.75 -2.06
CA LEU A 40 1.93 17.55 -3.27
C LEU A 40 0.86 18.63 -3.42
N ALA A 41 0.23 19.09 -2.33
CA ALA A 41 -0.76 20.16 -2.36
C ALA A 41 -0.24 21.46 -3.01
N LYS A 42 1.06 21.73 -2.87
CA LYS A 42 1.74 22.91 -3.45
C LYS A 42 2.48 22.63 -4.77
N SER A 43 2.41 21.40 -5.27
CA SER A 43 3.24 20.95 -6.39
C SER A 43 2.54 21.08 -7.73
N PRO A 44 3.21 21.59 -8.79
CA PRO A 44 2.64 21.66 -10.14
C PRO A 44 2.43 20.27 -10.77
N ILE A 45 3.03 19.22 -10.22
CA ILE A 45 2.88 17.84 -10.71
C ILE A 45 1.81 17.04 -9.98
N ARG A 46 1.06 17.64 -9.03
CA ARG A 46 0.07 16.95 -8.19
C ARG A 46 -0.88 16.07 -8.99
N ASP A 47 -1.53 16.66 -9.98
CA ASP A 47 -2.55 15.96 -10.77
C ASP A 47 -1.93 14.84 -11.59
N GLY A 48 -0.72 15.06 -12.11
CA GLY A 48 0.05 14.03 -12.81
C GLY A 48 0.52 12.90 -11.90
N TRP A 49 0.82 13.18 -10.63
CA TRP A 49 1.16 12.17 -9.62
C TRP A 49 -0.07 11.34 -9.27
N ILE A 50 -1.20 11.98 -8.92
CA ILE A 50 -2.47 11.31 -8.60
C ILE A 50 -2.92 10.40 -9.75
N ALA A 51 -2.81 10.89 -10.99
CA ALA A 51 -3.19 10.14 -12.18
C ALA A 51 -2.32 8.89 -12.44
N ARG A 52 -1.17 8.72 -11.76
CA ARG A 52 -0.23 7.61 -12.01
C ARG A 52 0.07 6.72 -10.81
N THR A 53 -0.19 7.17 -9.58
CA THR A 53 0.12 6.40 -8.36
C THR A 53 -0.50 5.01 -8.35
N HIS A 54 -1.67 4.82 -8.94
CA HIS A 54 -2.36 3.54 -9.01
C HIS A 54 -1.60 2.47 -9.82
N PHE A 55 -0.78 2.85 -10.81
CA PHE A 55 0.04 1.89 -11.55
C PHE A 55 1.11 1.25 -10.65
N THR A 56 1.68 2.02 -9.72
CA THR A 56 2.63 1.49 -8.73
C THR A 56 1.95 0.49 -7.80
N ASP A 57 0.71 0.78 -7.38
CA ASP A 57 -0.09 -0.12 -6.54
C ASP A 57 -0.44 -1.42 -7.29
N ALA A 58 -0.85 -1.31 -8.56
CA ALA A 58 -1.13 -2.45 -9.42
C ALA A 58 0.11 -3.33 -9.65
N ALA A 59 1.27 -2.74 -9.94
CA ALA A 59 2.53 -3.47 -10.10
C ALA A 59 2.92 -4.23 -8.81
N ALA A 60 2.73 -3.62 -7.63
CA ALA A 60 3.00 -4.26 -6.36
C ALA A 60 2.03 -5.42 -6.08
N CYS A 61 0.75 -5.25 -6.39
CA CYS A 61 -0.26 -6.31 -6.26
C CYS A 61 0.07 -7.50 -7.15
N LEU A 62 0.36 -7.27 -8.44
CA LEU A 62 0.70 -8.32 -9.39
C LEU A 62 1.97 -9.06 -8.96
N TRP A 63 2.97 -8.35 -8.46
CA TRP A 63 4.16 -9.00 -7.90
C TRP A 63 3.78 -9.97 -6.78
N LEU A 64 2.91 -9.56 -5.84
CA LEU A 64 2.46 -10.41 -4.73
C LEU A 64 1.71 -11.65 -5.23
N GLU A 65 1.02 -11.55 -6.37
CA GLU A 65 0.36 -12.66 -7.06
C GLU A 65 1.34 -13.55 -7.87
N GLY A 66 2.61 -13.16 -7.95
CA GLY A 66 3.66 -13.89 -8.67
C GLY A 66 3.86 -13.44 -10.12
N GLU A 67 3.21 -12.35 -10.53
CA GLU A 67 3.34 -11.74 -11.85
C GLU A 67 4.26 -10.52 -11.80
N LEU A 68 5.43 -10.61 -12.43
CA LEU A 68 6.35 -9.48 -12.56
C LEU A 68 5.99 -8.67 -13.81
N VAL A 69 5.44 -7.48 -13.61
CA VAL A 69 5.08 -6.53 -14.68
C VAL A 69 5.93 -5.27 -14.62
N HIS A 70 6.22 -4.70 -15.78
CA HIS A 70 6.88 -3.41 -15.90
C HIS A 70 5.86 -2.26 -15.80
N LEU A 71 6.26 -1.12 -15.23
CA LEU A 71 5.33 0.01 -15.01
C LEU A 71 4.84 0.60 -16.35
N GLU A 72 5.68 0.56 -17.39
CA GLU A 72 5.34 1.02 -18.73
C GLU A 72 4.30 0.15 -19.46
N ASP A 73 4.08 -1.07 -18.96
CA ASP A 73 3.11 -2.03 -19.51
C ASP A 73 1.74 -1.95 -18.81
N LEU A 74 1.61 -1.12 -17.77
CA LEU A 74 0.37 -0.84 -17.04
C LEU A 74 -0.31 0.44 -17.56
#